data_AF-A0AAD5N971-F1
#
_entry.id   AF-A0AAD5N971-F1
#
_cell.length_a   1.000
_cell.length_b   1.000
_cell.length_c   1.000
_cell.angle_alpha   90.00
_cell.angle_beta   90.00
_cell.angle_gamma   90.00
#
_symmetry.space_group_name_H-M   'P 1'
#
loop_
_entity.id
_entity.type
_entity.pdbx_description
1 polymer ?
#
loop_
_entity_poly.entity_id
_entity_poly.type
_entity_poly.pdbx_seq_one_letter_code
_entity_poly.pdbx_strand_id
1 'polypeptide(L)'
;MGWSEGDGLGRNRQGQAERLKPKANYSGKGLGADKLASYDSTWIGHHEDFADLLSALNKLKEQNCAEDEEKEEQVKKISLELESKSRKRRIQ
;
A
#
# COMPACT_ATOMS: atom_id res chain seq x y z
N MET A 1 -21.91 49.40 -33.74
CA MET A 1 -21.11 49.00 -32.57
C MET A 1 -19.78 48.33 -32.93
N GLY A 2 -19.47 48.04 -34.21
CA GLY A 2 -18.14 47.56 -34.63
C GLY A 2 -17.75 46.15 -34.15
N TRP A 3 -18.68 45.46 -33.48
CA TRP A 3 -18.53 44.08 -33.05
C TRP A 3 -18.97 43.13 -34.17
N SER A 4 -18.22 42.03 -34.36
CA SER A 4 -18.49 41.01 -35.37
C SER A 4 -18.89 39.69 -34.71
N GLU A 5 -19.73 38.91 -35.39
CA GLU A 5 -20.26 37.66 -34.84
C GLU A 5 -19.13 36.65 -34.59
N GLY A 6 -19.07 36.11 -33.36
CA GLY A 6 -18.02 35.20 -32.93
C GLY A 6 -16.76 35.86 -32.37
N ASP A 7 -16.62 37.19 -32.45
CA ASP A 7 -15.53 37.90 -31.80
C ASP A 7 -15.78 38.04 -30.29
N GLY A 8 -14.71 37.87 -29.52
CA GLY A 8 -14.68 38.23 -28.11
C GLY A 8 -14.93 39.72 -27.89
N LEU A 9 -15.58 40.07 -26.78
CA LEU A 9 -15.78 41.47 -26.38
C LEU A 9 -14.50 42.08 -25.78
N GLY A 10 -14.42 43.42 -25.77
CA GLY A 10 -13.28 44.17 -25.21
C GLY A 10 -12.33 44.72 -26.28
N ARG A 11 -11.45 45.64 -25.87
CA ARG A 11 -10.57 46.38 -26.79
C ARG A 11 -9.66 45.49 -27.64
N ASN A 12 -9.25 44.34 -27.10
CA ASN A 12 -8.37 43.37 -27.75
C ASN A 12 -9.08 42.04 -28.06
N ARG A 13 -10.43 42.03 -28.09
CA ARG A 13 -11.24 40.82 -28.30
C ARG A 13 -10.96 39.68 -27.30
N GLN A 14 -10.56 40.04 -26.09
CA GLN A 14 -10.15 39.08 -25.05
C GLN A 14 -11.31 38.41 -24.32
N GLY A 15 -12.54 38.92 -24.47
CA GLY A 15 -13.72 38.33 -23.87
C GLY A 15 -14.06 36.99 -24.51
N GLN A 16 -14.64 36.08 -23.73
CA GLN A 16 -15.05 34.79 -24.26
C GLN A 16 -16.22 34.96 -25.24
N ALA A 17 -16.08 34.45 -26.46
CA ALA A 17 -17.15 34.48 -27.46
C ALA A 17 -18.30 33.53 -27.11
N GLU A 18 -17.97 32.44 -26.39
CA GLU A 18 -18.95 31.43 -25.98
C GLU A 18 -19.56 31.72 -24.61
N ARG A 19 -20.83 31.36 -24.45
CA ARG A 19 -21.50 31.37 -23.14
C ARG A 19 -20.97 30.26 -22.24
N LEU A 20 -20.66 30.59 -21.00
CA LEU A 20 -20.34 29.59 -19.97
C LEU A 20 -21.58 28.75 -19.67
N LYS A 21 -21.41 27.43 -19.61
CA LYS A 21 -22.45 26.49 -19.17
C LYS A 21 -22.25 26.18 -17.70
N PRO A 22 -23.11 26.68 -16.79
CA PRO A 22 -23.03 26.31 -15.39
C PRO A 22 -23.39 24.83 -15.22
N LYS A 23 -22.58 24.07 -14.47
CA LYS A 23 -22.93 22.71 -14.03
C LYS A 23 -23.77 22.82 -12.77
N ALA A 24 -25.09 22.96 -12.93
CA ALA A 24 -26.02 22.99 -11.82
C ALA A 24 -26.16 21.61 -11.17
N ASN A 25 -26.37 21.59 -9.85
CA ASN A 25 -26.60 20.37 -9.10
C ASN A 25 -28.10 20.07 -9.02
N TYR A 26 -28.55 19.06 -9.75
CA TYR A 26 -29.94 18.58 -9.73
C TYR A 26 -30.13 17.31 -8.90
N SER A 27 -29.04 16.72 -8.40
CA SER A 27 -29.07 15.41 -7.74
C SER A 27 -29.37 15.48 -6.24
N GLY A 28 -29.37 16.68 -5.65
CA GLY A 28 -29.49 16.89 -4.20
C GLY A 28 -28.28 16.40 -3.39
N LYS A 29 -27.22 15.89 -4.04
CA LYS A 29 -26.00 15.40 -3.38
C LYS A 29 -25.06 16.54 -3.00
N GLY A 30 -24.19 16.32 -2.03
CA GLY A 30 -23.16 17.27 -1.63
C GLY A 30 -22.12 17.52 -2.74
N LEU A 31 -21.38 18.63 -2.62
CA LEU A 31 -20.26 18.94 -3.51
C LEU A 31 -19.21 17.81 -3.46
N GLY A 32 -18.77 17.34 -4.63
CA GLY A 32 -17.76 16.27 -4.73
C GLY A 32 -18.31 14.85 -4.64
N ALA A 33 -19.63 14.65 -4.47
CA ALA A 33 -20.22 13.31 -4.45
C ALA A 33 -19.93 12.49 -5.72
N ASP A 34 -19.88 13.13 -6.89
CA ASP A 34 -19.49 12.51 -8.16
C ASP A 34 -18.08 11.89 -8.11
N LYS A 35 -17.19 12.44 -7.28
CA LYS A 35 -15.79 11.98 -7.17
C LYS A 35 -15.66 10.77 -6.23
N LEU A 36 -16.61 10.57 -5.32
CA LEU A 36 -16.56 9.51 -4.31
C LEU A 36 -16.77 8.10 -4.90
N ALA A 37 -17.51 8.00 -6.01
CA ALA A 37 -17.73 6.73 -6.71
C ALA A 37 -16.42 6.07 -7.21
N SER A 38 -15.37 6.86 -7.44
CA SER A 38 -14.05 6.35 -7.84
C SER A 38 -13.19 5.87 -6.65
N TYR A 39 -13.53 6.28 -5.43
CA TYR A 39 -12.77 5.92 -4.23
C TYR A 39 -13.19 4.59 -3.62
N ASP A 40 -14.38 4.10 -3.94
CA ASP A 40 -14.90 2.83 -3.43
C ASP A 40 -14.03 1.64 -3.89
N SER A 41 -13.55 1.70 -5.14
CA SER A 41 -12.57 0.75 -5.67
C SER A 41 -11.20 0.82 -4.99
N THR A 42 -10.76 2.01 -4.59
CA THR A 42 -9.44 2.21 -3.95
C THR A 42 -9.46 1.74 -2.49
N TRP A 43 -10.56 1.96 -1.77
CA TRP A 43 -10.69 1.53 -0.37
C TRP A 43 -10.79 0.00 -0.25
N ILE A 44 -11.50 -0.66 -1.16
CA ILE A 44 -11.67 -2.12 -1.16
C ILE A 44 -10.41 -2.83 -1.64
N GLY A 45 -9.65 -2.26 -2.59
CA GLY A 45 -8.44 -2.89 -3.13
C GLY A 45 -7.30 -3.06 -2.12
N HIS A 46 -7.17 -2.15 -1.17
CA HIS A 46 -6.03 -2.16 -0.22
C HIS A 46 -6.19 -3.13 0.96
N HIS A 47 -7.37 -3.76 1.14
CA HIS A 47 -7.54 -4.68 2.26
C HIS A 47 -6.79 -6.00 2.03
N GLU A 48 -6.84 -6.53 0.81
CA GLU A 48 -6.16 -7.78 0.45
C GLU A 48 -4.64 -7.61 0.53
N ASP A 49 -4.11 -6.49 0.04
CA ASP A 49 -2.67 -6.15 0.12
C ASP A 49 -2.16 -6.15 1.56
N PHE A 50 -2.96 -5.64 2.50
CA PHE A 50 -2.59 -5.60 3.92
C PHE A 50 -2.66 -6.99 4.57
N ALA A 51 -3.63 -7.82 4.20
CA ALA A 51 -3.74 -9.20 4.68
C ALA A 51 -2.55 -10.04 4.20
N ASP A 52 -2.14 -9.88 2.94
CA ASP A 52 -0.98 -10.54 2.36
C ASP A 52 0.31 -10.14 3.06
N LEU A 53 0.51 -8.82 3.30
CA LEU A 53 1.65 -8.29 4.06
C LEU A 53 1.73 -8.89 5.47
N LEU A 54 0.60 -8.91 6.20
CA LEU A 54 0.52 -9.50 7.54
C LEU A 54 0.88 -10.99 7.53
N SER A 55 0.37 -11.74 6.55
CA SER A 55 0.67 -13.17 6.42
C SER A 55 2.16 -13.42 6.16
N ALA A 56 2.79 -12.60 5.31
CA ALA A 56 4.21 -12.69 4.99
C ALA A 56 5.09 -12.40 6.21
N LEU A 57 4.74 -11.36 6.98
CA LEU A 57 5.45 -11.00 8.22
C LEU A 57 5.35 -12.10 9.28
N ASN A 58 4.17 -12.68 9.49
CA ASN A 58 3.99 -13.75 10.48
C ASN A 58 4.75 -15.02 10.08
N LYS A 59 4.73 -15.41 8.80
CA LYS A 59 5.51 -16.57 8.29
C LYS A 59 7.02 -16.37 8.49
N LEU A 60 7.54 -15.18 8.22
CA LEU A 60 8.95 -14.86 8.47
C LEU A 60 9.29 -14.95 9.96
N LYS A 61 8.40 -14.50 10.85
CA LYS A 61 8.61 -14.60 12.29
C LYS A 61 8.66 -16.05 12.76
N GLU A 62 7.76 -16.90 12.27
CA GLU A 62 7.71 -18.32 12.62
C GLU A 62 8.94 -19.08 12.10
N GLN A 63 9.38 -18.79 10.87
CA GLN A 63 10.57 -19.40 10.26
C GLN A 63 11.86 -19.04 10.99
N ASN A 64 12.04 -17.76 11.37
CA ASN A 64 13.21 -17.36 12.14
C ASN A 64 13.22 -18.00 13.53
N CYS A 65 12.06 -18.11 14.19
CA CYS A 65 11.96 -18.76 15.50
C CYS A 65 12.32 -20.26 15.43
N ALA A 66 11.85 -20.97 14.40
CA ALA A 66 12.17 -22.38 14.20
C ALA A 66 13.65 -22.60 13.84
N GLU A 67 14.23 -21.76 12.98
CA GLU A 67 15.64 -21.86 12.62
C GLU A 67 16.58 -21.57 13.81
N ASP A 68 16.22 -20.63 14.68
CA ASP A 68 17.03 -20.30 15.85
C ASP A 68 16.99 -21.41 16.91
N GLU A 69 15.83 -22.03 17.12
CA GLU A 69 15.69 -23.19 18.02
C GLU A 69 16.47 -24.42 17.50
N GLU A 70 16.42 -24.69 16.19
CA GLU A 70 17.18 -25.79 15.58
C GLU A 70 18.70 -25.57 15.65
N LYS A 71 19.17 -24.34 15.43
CA LYS A 71 20.60 -23.98 15.55
C LYS A 71 21.07 -24.13 16.99
N GLU A 72 20.28 -23.68 17.98
CA GLU A 72 20.60 -23.87 19.39
C GLU A 72 20.64 -25.35 19.80
N GLU A 73 19.69 -26.17 19.35
CA GLU A 73 19.68 -27.59 19.63
C GLU A 73 20.88 -28.33 19.02
N GLN A 74 21.26 -27.99 17.78
CA GLN A 74 22.42 -28.59 17.15
C GLN A 74 23.72 -28.22 17.87
N VAL A 75 23.88 -26.96 18.28
CA VAL A 75 25.04 -26.52 19.06
C VAL A 75 25.11 -27.25 20.42
N LYS A 76 23.97 -27.42 21.10
CA LYS A 76 23.88 -28.20 22.36
C LYS A 76 24.26 -29.67 22.15
N LYS A 77 23.77 -30.31 21.08
CA LYS A 77 24.08 -31.71 20.73
C LYS A 77 25.59 -31.90 20.43
N ILE A 78 26.19 -31.00 19.66
CA ILE A 78 27.63 -31.03 19.33
C ILE A 78 28.49 -30.86 20.59
N SER A 79 28.12 -29.93 21.47
CA SER A 79 28.84 -29.69 22.74
C SER A 79 28.83 -30.92 23.65
N LEU A 80 27.65 -31.54 23.84
CA LEU A 80 27.47 -32.76 24.63
C LEU A 80 28.28 -33.95 24.08
N GLU A 81 28.34 -34.12 22.75
CA GLU A 81 29.18 -35.13 22.13
C GLU A 81 30.67 -34.88 22.36
N LEU A 82 31.11 -33.63 22.23
CA LEU A 82 32.52 -33.26 22.40
C LEU A 82 32.98 -33.54 23.84
N GLU A 83 32.17 -33.16 24.82
CA GLU A 83 32.43 -33.49 26.23
C GLU A 83 32.42 -34.99 26.50
N SER A 84 31.51 -35.74 25.85
CA SER A 84 31.42 -37.19 26.01
C SER A 84 32.64 -37.91 25.43
N LYS A 85 33.12 -37.47 24.26
CA LYS A 85 34.35 -37.98 23.62
C LYS A 85 35.62 -37.59 24.40
N SER A 86 35.63 -36.40 25.01
CA SER A 86 36.68 -35.96 25.94
C SER A 86 36.75 -36.82 27.20
N ARG A 87 35.60 -37.04 27.87
CA ARG A 87 35.50 -37.84 29.10
C ARG A 87 35.96 -39.29 28.89
N LYS A 88 35.61 -39.92 27.77
CA LYS A 88 36.02 -41.31 27.46
C LYS A 88 37.52 -41.47 27.21
N ARG A 89 38.19 -40.45 26.66
CA ARG A 89 39.66 -40.46 26.45
C ARG A 89 40.47 -40.32 27.74
N ARG A 90 39.86 -39.86 28.83
CA ARG A 90 40.50 -39.62 30.13
C ARG A 90 40.47 -40.85 31.07
N ILE A 91 39.83 -41.94 30.66
CA ILE A 91 39.64 -43.16 31.46
C ILE A 91 40.59 -44.30 31.00
N GLN A 92 41.63 -44.00 30.21
CA GLN A 92 42.71 -44.94 29.89
C GLN A 92 44.00 -44.59 30.63
#